data_AF-D8VF13-F1
#
_entry.id   AF-D8VF13-F1
#
_cell.length_a   1.000
_cell.length_b   1.000
_cell.length_c   1.000
_cell.angle_alpha   90.00
_cell.angle_beta   90.00
_cell.angle_gamma   90.00
#
_symmetry.space_group_name_H-M   'P 1'
#
loop_
_entity.id
_entity.type
_entity.pdbx_description
1 polymer ?
#
loop_
_entity_poly.entity_id
_entity_poly.type
_entity_poly.pdbx_seq_one_letter_code
_entity_poly.pdbx_strand_id
1 'polypeptide(L)'
;LAGDIRVTEQPQLTVMHTLWLREHNQIAAELSRLNPGWSDENIFQEARRIVIAEYQFIIYNEFLPIILGKRYMDMFNLTIPQSSLYYNGIGDYDATIDPSIQNEFATAAYRMGHSLVQGLVKLFSQ
;
A
#
# COMPACT_ATOMS: atom_id res chain seq x y z
N LEU A 1 19.17 1.56 -0.21
CA LEU A 1 18.59 1.54 1.16
C LEU A 1 17.10 1.83 1.03
N ALA A 2 16.25 1.17 1.82
CA ALA A 2 14.81 1.43 1.88
C ALA A 2 14.29 1.14 3.30
N GLY A 3 12.98 1.31 3.53
CA GLY A 3 12.36 1.05 4.83
C GLY A 3 12.35 -0.43 5.25
N ASP A 4 12.59 -1.38 4.34
CA ASP A 4 12.73 -2.81 4.62
C ASP A 4 14.10 -3.32 4.15
N ILE A 5 14.72 -4.19 4.95
CA ILE A 5 16.07 -4.72 4.70
C ILE A 5 16.14 -5.66 3.48
N ARG A 6 15.00 -6.23 3.05
CA ARG A 6 14.91 -7.18 1.93
C ARG A 6 14.77 -6.50 0.58
N VAL A 7 14.91 -5.18 0.50
CA VAL A 7 14.78 -4.41 -0.75
C VAL A 7 15.59 -4.98 -1.93
N THR A 8 16.71 -5.66 -1.67
CA THR A 8 17.57 -6.28 -2.69
C THR A 8 17.38 -7.80 -2.85
N GLU A 9 16.31 -8.40 -2.31
CA GLU A 9 16.07 -9.85 -2.37
C GLU A 9 15.81 -10.34 -3.80
N GLN A 10 15.03 -9.58 -4.58
CA GLN A 10 14.87 -9.80 -6.01
C GLN A 10 14.68 -8.48 -6.77
N PRO A 11 15.08 -8.39 -8.06
CA PRO A 11 14.99 -7.16 -8.84
C PRO A 11 13.57 -6.58 -8.91
N GLN A 12 12.54 -7.42 -9.02
CA GLN A 12 11.15 -6.96 -9.10
C GLN A 12 10.73 -6.24 -7.81
N LEU A 13 11.16 -6.73 -6.64
CA LEU A 13 10.91 -6.06 -5.36
C LEU A 13 11.66 -4.72 -5.29
N THR A 14 12.91 -4.67 -5.75
CA THR A 14 13.69 -3.42 -5.82
C THR A 14 13.01 -2.39 -6.72
N VAL A 15 12.44 -2.81 -7.85
CA VAL A 15 11.66 -1.94 -8.75
C VAL A 15 10.44 -1.37 -8.01
N MET A 16 9.70 -2.19 -7.26
CA MET A 16 8.54 -1.71 -6.49
C MET A 16 8.94 -0.69 -5.42
N HIS A 17 10.03 -0.91 -4.68
CA HIS A 17 10.54 0.09 -3.73
C HIS A 17 10.94 1.39 -4.43
N THR A 18 11.56 1.30 -5.60
CA THR A 18 11.98 2.47 -6.38
C THR A 18 10.78 3.25 -6.91
N LEU A 19 9.71 2.55 -7.32
CA LEU A 19 8.46 3.15 -7.79
C LEU A 19 7.83 4.02 -6.69
N TRP A 20 7.60 3.45 -5.50
CA TRP A 20 6.99 4.16 -4.38
C TRP A 20 7.85 5.33 -3.87
N LEU A 21 9.18 5.20 -3.92
CA LEU A 21 10.08 6.31 -3.62
C LEU A 21 9.90 7.47 -4.61
N ARG A 22 9.78 7.18 -5.91
CA ARG A 22 9.59 8.20 -6.94
C ARG A 22 8.21 8.86 -6.82
N GLU A 23 7.17 8.09 -6.53
CA GLU A 23 5.82 8.61 -6.31
C GLU A 23 5.78 9.59 -5.12
N HIS A 24 6.39 9.21 -3.99
CA HIS A 24 6.52 10.10 -2.84
C HIS A 24 7.19 11.44 -3.22
N ASN A 25 8.30 11.38 -3.95
CA ASN A 25 9.02 12.59 -4.37
C ASN A 25 8.22 13.43 -5.38
N GLN A 26 7.46 12.79 -6.26
CA GLN A 26 6.58 13.46 -7.20
C GLN A 26 5.46 14.22 -6.47
N ILE A 27 4.78 13.57 -5.53
CA ILE A 27 3.75 14.19 -4.69
C ILE A 27 4.34 15.33 -3.86
N ALA A 28 5.50 15.11 -3.22
CA ALA A 28 6.18 16.14 -2.42
C ALA A 28 6.53 17.39 -3.25
N ALA A 29 7.03 17.21 -4.48
CA ALA A 29 7.33 18.32 -5.39
C ALA A 29 6.07 19.12 -5.74
N GLU A 30 4.95 18.45 -6.01
CA GLU A 30 3.68 19.12 -6.30
C GLU A 30 3.11 19.83 -5.07
N LEU A 31 3.15 19.20 -3.89
CA LEU A 31 2.72 19.82 -2.63
C LEU A 31 3.54 21.06 -2.28
N SER A 32 4.85 21.03 -2.50
CA SER A 32 5.74 22.18 -2.30
C SER A 32 5.36 23.37 -3.21
N ARG A 33 5.02 23.08 -4.47
CA ARG A 33 4.56 24.10 -5.43
C ARG A 33 3.21 24.70 -5.04
N LEU A 34 2.28 23.87 -4.59
CA LEU A 34 0.93 24.29 -4.18
C LEU A 34 0.93 25.03 -2.82
N ASN A 35 1.89 24.72 -1.94
CA ASN A 35 1.95 25.25 -0.58
C ASN A 35 3.34 25.86 -0.28
N PRO A 36 3.69 27.03 -0.85
CA PRO A 36 5.04 27.62 -0.69
C PRO A 36 5.45 27.95 0.76
N GLY A 37 4.49 28.05 1.68
CA GLY A 37 4.73 28.34 3.10
C GLY A 37 4.89 27.10 3.98
N TRP A 38 4.75 25.88 3.44
CA TRP A 38 4.95 24.66 4.21
C TRP A 38 6.43 24.39 4.49
N SER A 39 6.72 23.85 5.67
CA SER A 39 8.02 23.30 5.98
C SER A 39 8.26 21.99 5.23
N ASP A 40 9.53 21.59 5.10
CA ASP A 40 9.92 20.31 4.53
C ASP A 40 9.26 19.12 5.26
N GLU A 41 9.19 19.16 6.60
CA GLU A 41 8.52 18.13 7.39
C GLU A 41 7.02 18.01 7.07
N ASN A 42 6.32 19.13 6.89
CA ASN A 42 4.90 19.09 6.51
C ASN A 42 4.73 18.47 5.12
N ILE A 43 5.58 18.85 4.15
CA ILE A 43 5.55 18.29 2.80
C ILE A 43 5.81 16.79 2.84
N PHE A 44 6.83 16.36 3.59
CA PHE A 44 7.17 14.95 3.75
C PHE A 44 6.01 14.14 4.36
N GLN A 45 5.43 14.60 5.46
CA GLN A 45 4.35 13.86 6.13
C GLN A 45 3.08 13.79 5.28
N GLU A 46 2.72 14.85 4.57
CA GLU A 46 1.55 14.84 3.70
C GLU A 46 1.77 14.00 2.44
N ALA A 47 2.95 14.06 1.82
CA ALA A 47 3.30 13.14 0.72
C ALA A 47 3.29 11.67 1.18
N ARG A 48 3.81 11.40 2.38
CA ARG A 48 3.76 10.06 3.00
C ARG A 48 2.32 9.61 3.25
N ARG A 49 1.45 10.50 3.75
CA ARG A 49 0.03 10.21 4.01
C ARG A 49 -0.69 9.81 2.72
N ILE A 50 -0.46 10.54 1.63
CA ILE A 50 -1.07 10.24 0.33
C ILE A 50 -0.59 8.90 -0.21
N VAL A 51 0.72 8.64 -0.22
CA VAL A 51 1.28 7.35 -0.68
C VAL A 51 0.74 6.16 0.13
N ILE A 52 0.57 6.31 1.46
CA ILE A 52 -0.05 5.28 2.30
C ILE A 52 -1.50 5.04 1.87
N ALA A 53 -2.26 6.10 1.60
CA ALA A 53 -3.65 5.98 1.15
C ALA A 53 -3.76 5.31 -0.23
N GLU A 54 -2.89 5.65 -1.17
CA GLU A 54 -2.79 4.98 -2.49
C GLU A 54 -2.50 3.49 -2.33
N TYR A 55 -1.51 3.14 -1.51
CA TYR A 55 -1.15 1.75 -1.25
C TYR A 55 -2.32 0.99 -0.63
N GLN A 56 -2.98 1.55 0.40
CA GLN A 56 -4.15 0.93 1.03
C GLN A 56 -5.30 0.77 0.03
N PHE A 57 -5.55 1.77 -0.81
CA PHE A 57 -6.58 1.71 -1.84
C PHE A 57 -6.34 0.54 -2.81
N ILE A 58 -5.11 0.40 -3.34
CA ILE A 58 -4.74 -0.71 -4.23
C ILE A 58 -4.91 -2.05 -3.51
N ILE A 59 -4.48 -2.15 -2.25
CA ILE A 59 -4.59 -3.40 -1.49
C ILE A 59 -6.06 -3.83 -1.33
N TYR A 60 -6.93 -2.94 -0.88
CA TYR A 60 -8.32 -3.29 -0.59
C TYR A 60 -9.24 -3.34 -1.82
N ASN A 61 -9.01 -2.50 -2.84
CA ASN A 61 -9.86 -2.47 -4.04
C ASN A 61 -9.37 -3.36 -5.18
N GLU A 62 -8.08 -3.66 -5.26
CA GLU A 62 -7.52 -4.39 -6.41
C GLU A 62 -6.93 -5.74 -6.00
N PHE A 63 -6.08 -5.77 -4.97
CA PHE A 63 -5.34 -6.98 -4.60
C PHE A 63 -6.20 -7.99 -3.82
N LEU A 64 -6.79 -7.59 -2.69
CA LEU A 64 -7.55 -8.48 -1.81
C LEU A 64 -8.77 -9.12 -2.52
N PRO A 65 -9.54 -8.43 -3.37
CA PRO A 65 -10.65 -9.05 -4.09
C PRO A 65 -10.20 -10.20 -5.01
N ILE A 66 -9.02 -10.11 -5.61
CA ILE A 66 -8.46 -11.16 -6.47
C ILE A 66 -8.01 -12.36 -5.64
N ILE A 67 -7.39 -12.11 -4.48
CA ILE A 67 -6.83 -13.16 -3.61
C ILE A 67 -7.91 -13.88 -2.81
N LEU A 68 -8.86 -13.15 -2.23
CA LEU A 68 -9.88 -13.67 -1.33
C LEU A 68 -11.19 -14.01 -2.06
N GLY A 69 -11.49 -13.31 -3.15
CA GLY A 69 -12.77 -13.42 -3.85
C GLY A 69 -13.94 -12.75 -3.11
N LYS A 70 -15.02 -12.49 -3.85
CA LYS A 70 -16.18 -11.72 -3.38
C LYS A 70 -16.75 -12.23 -2.05
N ARG A 71 -16.89 -13.55 -1.90
CA ARG A 71 -17.51 -14.15 -0.70
C ARG A 71 -16.81 -13.72 0.59
N TYR A 72 -15.47 -13.73 0.62
CA TYR A 72 -14.71 -13.39 1.81
C TYR A 72 -14.57 -11.89 2.00
N MET A 73 -14.50 -11.11 0.92
CA MET A 73 -14.60 -9.65 0.97
C MET A 73 -15.89 -9.20 1.66
N ASP A 74 -17.03 -9.79 1.27
CA ASP A 74 -18.34 -9.49 1.86
C ASP A 74 -18.44 -9.98 3.32
N MET A 75 -17.96 -11.21 3.60
CA MET A 75 -18.03 -11.83 4.93
C MET A 75 -17.26 -11.02 5.99
N PHE A 76 -16.11 -10.45 5.63
CA PHE A 76 -15.25 -9.70 6.54
C PHE A 76 -15.40 -8.18 6.38
N ASN A 77 -16.37 -7.72 5.59
CA ASN A 77 -16.62 -6.30 5.34
C ASN A 77 -15.37 -5.53 4.88
N LEU A 78 -14.59 -6.12 3.96
CA LEU A 78 -13.30 -5.59 3.50
C LEU A 78 -13.45 -4.65 2.27
N THR A 79 -14.67 -4.47 1.78
CA THR A 79 -14.93 -3.57 0.64
C THR A 79 -14.99 -2.13 1.13
N ILE A 80 -14.27 -1.23 0.47
CA ILE A 80 -14.33 0.19 0.77
C ILE A 80 -15.67 0.76 0.27
N PRO A 81 -16.57 1.22 1.15
CA PRO A 81 -17.83 1.84 0.73
C PRO A 81 -17.55 3.11 -0.08
N GLN A 82 -18.37 3.38 -1.10
CA GLN A 82 -18.28 4.64 -1.86
C GLN A 82 -18.45 5.88 -0.94
N SER A 83 -19.22 5.74 0.14
CA SER A 83 -19.37 6.77 1.17
C SER A 83 -18.08 7.07 1.93
N SER A 84 -17.15 6.13 1.99
CA SER A 84 -15.86 6.28 2.68
C SER A 84 -14.76 6.82 1.75
N LEU A 85 -15.05 7.02 0.45
CA LEU A 85 -14.14 7.71 -0.49
C LEU A 85 -14.12 9.22 -0.30
N TYR A 86 -15.15 9.78 0.37
CA TYR A 86 -15.22 11.19 0.73
C TYR A 86 -15.34 11.29 2.24
N TYR A 87 -14.50 12.12 2.85
CA TYR A 87 -14.58 12.34 4.29
C TYR A 87 -15.91 13.02 4.64
N ASN A 88 -16.85 12.26 5.18
CA ASN A 88 -18.18 12.73 5.58
C ASN A 88 -18.28 12.98 7.10
N GLY A 89 -17.16 12.94 7.81
CA GLY A 89 -17.08 13.14 9.27
C GLY A 89 -17.43 11.90 10.10
N ILE A 90 -17.83 10.78 9.48
CA ILE A 90 -18.06 9.49 10.13
C ILE A 90 -16.89 8.58 9.75
N GLY A 91 -15.98 8.34 10.68
CA GLY A 91 -14.88 7.41 10.48
C GLY A 91 -15.31 5.99 10.83
N ASP A 92 -15.02 5.03 9.95
CA ASP A 92 -15.21 3.59 10.21
C ASP A 92 -14.11 3.02 11.15
N TYR A 93 -13.45 3.89 11.92
CA TYR A 93 -12.37 3.54 12.82
C TYR A 93 -12.94 3.03 14.14
N ASP A 94 -12.50 1.84 14.54
CA ASP A 94 -12.81 1.24 15.83
C ASP A 94 -11.52 1.06 16.64
N ALA A 95 -11.40 1.79 17.74
CA ALA A 95 -10.24 1.75 18.63
C ALA A 95 -10.11 0.44 19.43
N THR A 96 -11.13 -0.43 19.40
CA THR A 96 -11.12 -1.71 20.11
C THR A 96 -10.52 -2.85 19.29
N ILE A 97 -10.30 -2.64 17.99
CA ILE A 97 -9.67 -3.62 17.10
C ILE A 97 -8.17 -3.68 17.38
N ASP A 98 -7.64 -4.89 17.56
CA ASP A 98 -6.20 -5.14 17.62
C ASP A 98 -5.61 -5.20 16.20
N PRO A 99 -4.75 -4.24 15.79
CA PRO A 99 -4.16 -4.21 14.45
C PRO A 99 -2.90 -5.10 14.32
N SER A 100 -2.55 -5.87 15.36
CA SER A 100 -1.34 -6.69 15.38
C SER A 100 -1.39 -7.82 14.35
N ILE A 101 -0.24 -8.10 13.73
CA ILE A 101 -0.11 -9.21 12.79
C ILE A 101 -0.08 -10.53 13.56
N GLN A 102 -0.98 -11.46 13.23
CA GLN A 102 -1.00 -12.81 13.80
C GLN A 102 0.21 -13.62 13.35
N ASN A 103 0.73 -14.49 14.23
CA ASN A 103 1.93 -15.28 13.98
C ASN A 103 1.75 -16.22 12.78
N GLU A 104 0.57 -16.83 12.65
CA GLU A 104 0.20 -17.73 11.56
C GLU A 104 0.25 -17.00 10.21
N PHE A 105 -0.20 -15.74 10.19
CA PHE A 105 -0.14 -14.90 9.00
C PHE A 105 1.30 -14.58 8.60
N ALA A 106 2.12 -14.12 9.55
CA ALA A 106 3.50 -13.71 9.31
C ALA A 106 4.42 -14.87 8.92
N THR A 107 4.22 -16.05 9.51
CA THR A 107 5.14 -17.19 9.35
C THR A 107 4.74 -18.15 8.23
N ALA A 108 3.45 -18.33 7.97
CA ALA A 108 2.96 -19.36 7.07
C ALA A 108 1.96 -18.84 6.03
N ALA A 109 0.80 -18.32 6.44
CA ALA A 109 -0.34 -18.14 5.54
C ALA A 109 -0.02 -17.14 4.39
N TYR A 110 0.59 -16.00 4.69
CA TYR A 110 0.90 -15.00 3.66
C TYR A 110 2.06 -15.40 2.74
N ARG A 111 2.76 -16.51 3.04
CA ARG A 111 3.73 -17.12 2.11
C ARG A 111 3.06 -17.83 0.92
N MET A 112 1.72 -17.83 0.83
CA MET A 112 0.99 -18.35 -0.34
C MET A 112 1.51 -17.80 -1.68
N GLY A 113 2.05 -16.57 -1.68
CA GLY A 113 2.65 -15.94 -2.84
C GLY A 113 3.85 -16.71 -3.43
N HIS A 114 4.51 -17.58 -2.66
CA HIS A 114 5.59 -18.44 -3.18
C HIS A 114 5.09 -19.41 -4.26
N SER A 115 3.81 -19.78 -4.26
CA SER A 115 3.23 -20.62 -5.32
C SER A 115 3.00 -19.86 -6.64
N LEU A 116 3.06 -18.53 -6.63
CA LEU A 116 2.88 -17.66 -7.79
C LEU A 116 4.20 -17.26 -8.46
N VAL A 117 5.33 -17.52 -7.80
CA VAL A 117 6.65 -17.13 -8.29
C VAL A 117 7.00 -17.93 -9.54
N GLN A 118 7.29 -17.20 -10.62
CA GLN A 118 7.80 -17.78 -11.86
C GLN A 118 9.32 -17.97 -11.76
N GLY A 119 9.84 -19.05 -12.33
CA GLY A 119 11.28 -19.38 -12.29
C GLY A 119 12.17 -18.51 -13.20
N LEU A 120 11.66 -17.40 -13.72
CA LEU A 120 12.35 -16.55 -14.69
C LEU A 120 11.90 -15.09 -14.57
N VAL A 121 12.85 -14.17 -14.77
CA VAL A 121 12.62 -12.73 -14.80
C VAL A 121 12.52 -12.32 -16.27
N LYS A 122 11.36 -11.82 -16.71
CA LYS A 122 11.19 -11.30 -18.07
C LYS A 122 11.35 -9.79 -18.07
N LEU A 123 12.20 -9.29 -18.96
CA LEU A 123 12.28 -7.88 -19.31
C LEU A 123 11.63 -7.71 -20.69
N PHE A 124 10.81 -6.67 -20.83
CA PHE A 124 10.16 -6.34 -22.10
C PHE A 124 10.76 -5.01 -22.59
N SER A 125 11.39 -5.02 -23.75
CA SER A 125 11.67 -3.78 -24.50
C SER A 125 10.47 -3.53 -25.42
N GLN A 126 10.07 -2.26 -25.54
CA GLN A 126 9.10 -1.84 -26.56
C GLN A 126 9.63 -2.13 -27.97
#